data_AF-A0A353EUX7-F1
#
_entry.id   AF-A0A353EUX7-F1
#
_cell.length_a   1.000
_cell.length_b   1.000
_cell.length_c   1.000
_cell.angle_alpha   90.00
_cell.angle_beta   90.00
_cell.angle_gamma   90.00
#
_symmetry.space_group_name_H-M   'P 1'
#
loop_
_entity.id
_entity.type
_entity.pdbx_description
1 polymer ?
#
loop_
_entity_poly.entity_id
_entity_poly.type
_entity_poly.pdbx_seq_one_letter_code
_entity_poly.pdbx_strand_id
1 'polypeptide(L)'
;MAYLLLNTYIMKVCSLIRNFIFLPLGILSVASVARASVIEKTLSVWGHEVSYELVTLKNPKLPYDGATFKLSSSKKEKHRIVLNTIFFEKEALELWNDFQSNSSPSFDSSPDLMTFLNDLSRMDRQIKNAIPLTIEQKSSFVLHLKELKKQLQHAAWFDIYRSTLQTSPSVNQAKKQFVGLFTKIRKQTIEFHEASHLLDEIQKNKSTKEGYENETEVKAFLSELAHGSNPHDSLWQMVAGVLDEIEKGRNVDYSIQKMKDILYASQSLPRVAKGEMLCFLCYLSKKDVKEIALFLYTSPMAKNQQTGILQI
;
A
#
# COMPACT_ATOMS: atom_id res chain seq x y z
N MET A 1 28.54 -12.01 8.75
CA MET A 1 27.97 -11.75 7.40
C MET A 1 26.66 -12.52 7.12
N ALA A 2 26.31 -13.55 7.90
CA ALA A 2 25.02 -14.25 7.85
C ALA A 2 23.88 -13.62 8.70
N TYR A 3 24.13 -12.48 9.35
CA TYR A 3 23.18 -11.82 10.27
C TYR A 3 22.32 -10.73 9.59
N LEU A 4 22.62 -10.38 8.33
CA LEU A 4 21.88 -9.38 7.54
C LEU A 4 20.76 -10.00 6.67
N LEU A 5 20.67 -11.33 6.60
CA LEU A 5 19.67 -12.05 5.81
C LEU A 5 18.47 -12.53 6.64
N LEU A 6 18.49 -12.36 7.96
CA LEU A 6 17.41 -12.79 8.85
C LEU A 6 16.35 -11.70 9.09
N ASN A 7 16.68 -10.42 8.86
CA ASN A 7 15.75 -9.32 9.12
C ASN A 7 14.74 -9.09 7.99
N THR A 8 15.04 -9.53 6.77
CA THR A 8 14.07 -9.63 5.65
C THR A 8 13.06 -10.78 5.84
N TYR A 9 13.25 -11.65 6.83
CA TYR A 9 12.38 -12.81 7.08
C TYR A 9 11.16 -12.50 7.95
N ILE A 10 11.12 -11.35 8.65
CA ILE A 10 9.99 -11.00 9.53
C ILE A 10 8.91 -10.17 8.80
N MET A 11 9.24 -9.54 7.68
CA MET A 11 8.27 -8.93 6.75
C MET A 11 7.61 -9.96 5.82
N LYS A 12 7.99 -11.25 5.93
CA LYS A 12 7.75 -12.30 4.93
C LYS A 12 6.50 -13.18 5.14
N VAL A 13 5.56 -12.82 6.02
CA VAL A 13 4.37 -13.67 6.29
C VAL A 13 3.02 -12.99 6.02
N CYS A 14 2.97 -11.72 5.64
CA CYS A 14 1.69 -11.00 5.49
C CYS A 14 0.84 -11.39 4.27
N SER A 15 1.22 -12.42 3.51
CA SER A 15 0.42 -12.94 2.38
C SER A 15 0.14 -14.44 2.44
N LEU A 16 0.52 -15.09 3.53
CA LEU A 16 0.17 -16.48 3.79
C LEU A 16 -0.93 -16.49 4.85
N ILE A 17 -2.04 -17.14 4.51
CA ILE A 17 -3.29 -17.32 5.28
C ILE A 17 -4.40 -16.29 4.97
N ARG A 18 -4.73 -16.11 3.67
CA ARG A 18 -6.08 -15.70 3.24
C ARG A 18 -7.02 -16.90 2.96
N ASN A 19 -6.53 -18.12 3.19
CA ASN A 19 -7.36 -19.31 3.25
C ASN A 19 -7.65 -19.66 4.70
N PHE A 20 -8.75 -19.16 5.26
CA PHE A 20 -9.60 -19.87 6.22
C PHE A 20 -10.90 -19.06 6.43
N ILE A 21 -11.85 -19.27 5.52
CA ILE A 21 -13.26 -19.21 5.90
C ILE A 21 -13.49 -20.49 6.71
N PHE A 22 -14.05 -20.34 7.92
CA PHE A 22 -14.27 -21.32 8.99
C PHE A 22 -13.12 -21.57 9.98
N LEU A 23 -13.10 -20.77 11.05
CA LEU A 23 -13.27 -21.36 12.37
C LEU A 23 -14.13 -20.44 13.26
N PRO A 24 -15.41 -20.78 13.52
CA PRO A 24 -16.26 -20.09 14.52
C PRO A 24 -15.79 -20.27 15.98
N LEU A 25 -14.56 -20.74 16.21
CA LEU A 25 -14.07 -21.19 17.53
C LEU A 25 -12.81 -20.45 18.01
N GLY A 26 -12.29 -19.48 17.25
CA GLY A 26 -11.21 -18.57 17.71
C GLY A 26 -11.72 -17.36 18.50
N ILE A 27 -13.03 -17.12 18.53
CA ILE A 27 -13.64 -15.93 19.14
C ILE A 27 -13.73 -16.06 20.67
N LEU A 28 -13.45 -17.24 21.25
CA LEU A 28 -13.53 -17.49 22.69
C LEU A 28 -12.20 -17.39 23.46
N SER A 29 -11.06 -17.08 22.82
CA SER A 29 -9.81 -16.74 23.55
C SER A 29 -9.51 -15.24 23.63
N VAL A 30 -10.43 -14.38 23.18
CA VAL A 30 -10.28 -12.91 23.22
C VAL A 30 -10.50 -12.32 24.63
N ALA A 31 -10.73 -13.16 25.64
CA ALA A 31 -10.90 -12.73 27.04
C ALA A 31 -9.61 -12.19 27.70
N SER A 32 -8.47 -12.15 26.99
CA SER A 32 -7.21 -11.63 27.54
C SER A 32 -6.53 -10.52 26.71
N VAL A 33 -7.24 -9.86 25.79
CA VAL A 33 -6.73 -8.61 25.20
C VAL A 33 -7.08 -7.45 26.13
N ALA A 34 -6.15 -7.16 27.04
CA ALA A 34 -6.15 -5.96 27.85
C ALA A 34 -6.44 -4.70 26.98
N ARG A 35 -7.55 -4.00 27.30
CA ARG A 35 -7.91 -2.64 26.84
C ARG A 35 -7.73 -2.37 25.34
N ALA A 36 -8.33 -3.17 24.46
CA ALA A 36 -8.59 -2.68 23.11
C ALA A 36 -9.68 -1.60 23.18
N SER A 37 -9.34 -0.35 22.84
CA SER A 37 -10.33 0.73 22.75
C SER A 37 -11.20 0.47 21.52
N VAL A 38 -12.48 0.22 21.73
CA VAL A 38 -13.49 0.18 20.67
C VAL A 38 -14.06 1.60 20.53
N ILE A 39 -13.98 2.17 19.34
CA ILE A 39 -14.48 3.52 19.05
C ILE A 39 -15.44 3.41 17.87
N GLU A 40 -16.68 3.87 18.02
CA GLU A 40 -17.60 4.01 16.87
C GLU A 40 -17.16 5.19 16.02
N LYS A 41 -17.01 4.97 14.71
CA LYS A 41 -16.62 5.99 13.74
C LYS A 41 -17.47 5.89 12.49
N THR A 42 -17.58 7.03 11.81
CA THR A 42 -18.10 7.13 10.46
C THR A 42 -17.06 7.82 9.60
N LEU A 43 -16.78 7.25 8.43
CA LEU A 43 -15.82 7.78 7.46
C LEU A 43 -16.51 7.93 6.11
N SER A 44 -16.31 9.07 5.45
CA SER A 44 -16.77 9.26 4.07
C SER A 44 -15.69 8.80 3.10
N VAL A 45 -16.00 7.79 2.30
CA VAL A 45 -15.11 7.25 1.26
C VAL A 45 -15.88 7.28 -0.05
N TRP A 46 -15.33 7.97 -1.06
CA TRP A 46 -15.98 8.16 -2.37
C TRP A 46 -17.42 8.72 -2.31
N GLY A 47 -17.73 9.56 -1.32
CA GLY A 47 -19.06 10.15 -1.15
C GLY A 47 -20.08 9.23 -0.44
N HIS A 48 -19.66 8.06 0.02
CA HIS A 48 -20.46 7.15 0.83
C HIS A 48 -20.00 7.17 2.29
N GLU A 49 -20.95 7.22 3.22
CA GLU A 49 -20.66 7.10 4.65
C GLU A 49 -20.55 5.63 5.05
N VAL A 50 -19.42 5.26 5.65
CA VAL A 50 -19.15 3.93 6.19
C VAL A 50 -19.05 4.02 7.70
N SER A 51 -19.99 3.38 8.41
CA SER A 51 -20.04 3.35 9.87
C SER A 51 -19.49 2.02 10.41
N TYR A 52 -18.53 2.08 11.33
CA TYR A 52 -17.83 0.91 11.85
C TYR A 52 -17.30 1.12 13.27
N GLU A 53 -17.00 0.01 13.93
CA GLU A 53 -16.20 -0.02 15.16
C GLU A 53 -14.72 -0.08 14.81
N LEU A 54 -13.94 0.91 15.24
CA LEU A 54 -12.49 0.88 15.14
C LEU A 54 -11.89 0.21 16.38
N VAL A 55 -11.06 -0.81 16.16
CA VAL A 55 -10.30 -1.50 17.20
C VAL A 55 -8.81 -1.35 16.89
N THR A 56 -8.05 -0.73 17.79
CA THR A 56 -6.59 -0.73 17.70
C THR A 56 -6.02 -1.77 18.66
N LEU A 57 -5.11 -2.61 18.17
CA LEU A 57 -4.37 -3.56 18.99
C LEU A 57 -2.87 -3.55 18.65
N LYS A 58 -2.11 -4.28 19.46
CA LYS A 58 -0.69 -4.56 19.27
C LYS A 58 -0.47 -6.05 19.50
N ASN A 59 -0.59 -6.87 18.46
CA ASN A 59 -0.45 -8.32 18.58
C ASN A 59 0.55 -8.86 17.54
N PRO A 60 1.76 -9.28 17.97
CA PRO A 60 2.77 -9.80 17.05
C PRO A 60 2.41 -11.15 16.43
N LYS A 61 1.39 -11.85 16.95
CA LYS A 61 0.92 -13.13 16.39
C LYS A 61 0.01 -12.95 15.17
N LEU A 62 -0.50 -11.74 14.93
CA LEU A 62 -1.37 -11.43 13.80
C LEU A 62 -0.52 -10.79 12.69
N PRO A 63 -0.46 -11.38 11.48
CA PRO A 63 0.46 -10.95 10.42
C PRO A 63 -0.17 -9.91 9.48
N TYR A 64 -1.09 -9.08 9.98
CA TYR A 64 -1.73 -8.02 9.19
C TYR A 64 -1.66 -6.70 9.95
N ASP A 65 -1.64 -5.59 9.21
CA ASP A 65 -1.69 -4.23 9.76
C ASP A 65 -3.13 -3.69 9.86
N GLY A 66 -3.99 -4.11 8.94
CA GLY A 66 -5.41 -3.82 8.88
C GLY A 66 -6.21 -5.08 8.58
N ALA A 67 -7.42 -5.17 9.13
CA ALA A 67 -8.39 -6.18 8.74
C ALA A 67 -9.81 -5.70 8.99
N THR A 68 -10.69 -6.07 8.07
CA THR A 68 -12.11 -5.75 8.11
C THR A 68 -12.93 -6.97 8.46
N PHE A 69 -13.94 -6.80 9.33
CA PHE A 69 -14.83 -7.86 9.76
C PHE A 69 -16.30 -7.42 9.74
N LYS A 70 -17.16 -8.35 9.32
CA LYS A 70 -18.59 -8.31 9.54
C LYS A 70 -18.97 -9.17 10.73
N LEU A 71 -19.66 -8.57 11.69
CA LEU A 71 -20.16 -9.23 12.89
C LEU A 71 -21.67 -9.36 12.80
N SER A 72 -22.15 -10.58 12.61
CA SER A 72 -23.57 -10.90 12.67
C SER A 72 -23.96 -11.19 14.12
N SER A 73 -24.62 -10.22 14.78
CA SER A 73 -25.37 -10.49 16.01
C SER A 73 -26.84 -10.69 15.67
N SER A 74 -27.57 -11.44 16.49
CA SER A 74 -28.95 -11.90 16.24
C SER A 74 -30.00 -10.81 15.95
N LYS A 75 -29.66 -9.51 16.04
CA LYS A 75 -30.55 -8.39 15.71
C LYS A 75 -29.93 -7.25 14.90
N LYS A 76 -28.61 -7.17 14.74
CA LYS A 76 -27.93 -6.13 13.94
C LYS A 76 -26.60 -6.64 13.38
N GLU A 77 -26.38 -6.32 12.11
CA GLU A 77 -25.06 -6.40 11.48
C GLU A 77 -24.20 -5.23 11.98
N LYS A 78 -22.95 -5.53 12.36
CA LYS A 78 -21.96 -4.53 12.76
C LYS A 78 -20.70 -4.72 11.94
N HIS A 79 -20.16 -3.62 11.43
CA HIS A 79 -18.88 -3.59 10.73
C HIS A 79 -17.76 -3.19 11.68
N ARG A 80 -16.59 -3.80 11.53
CA ARG A 80 -15.43 -3.54 12.39
C ARG A 80 -14.15 -3.47 11.56
N ILE A 81 -13.36 -2.44 11.82
CA ILE A 81 -11.99 -2.31 11.33
C ILE A 81 -11.04 -2.56 12.49
N VAL A 82 -10.10 -3.47 12.30
CA VAL A 82 -9.05 -3.79 13.27
C VAL A 82 -7.70 -3.32 12.71
N LEU A 83 -7.02 -2.45 13.44
CA LEU A 83 -5.68 -1.99 13.12
C LEU A 83 -4.66 -2.61 14.10
N ASN A 84 -3.70 -3.35 13.57
CA ASN A 84 -2.59 -3.89 14.33
C ASN A 84 -1.36 -2.99 14.18
N THR A 85 -1.03 -2.28 15.25
CA THR A 85 0.00 -1.23 15.21
C THR A 85 1.36 -1.69 15.75
N ILE A 86 1.56 -3.02 15.85
CA ILE A 86 2.75 -3.59 16.48
C ILE A 86 4.04 -3.25 15.73
N PHE A 87 4.00 -3.14 14.40
CA PHE A 87 5.19 -2.92 13.57
C PHE A 87 5.46 -1.45 13.23
N PHE A 88 4.49 -0.55 13.40
CA PHE A 88 4.60 0.83 12.93
C PHE A 88 5.73 1.59 13.62
N GLU A 89 5.91 1.37 14.93
CA GLU A 89 7.01 1.97 15.67
C GLU A 89 8.37 1.46 15.17
N LYS A 90 8.50 0.17 14.90
CA LYS A 90 9.73 -0.41 14.35
C LYS A 90 10.05 0.19 12.98
N GLU A 91 9.09 0.25 12.07
CA GLU A 91 9.25 0.88 10.75
C GLU A 91 9.67 2.35 10.87
N ALA A 92 8.99 3.12 11.72
CA ALA A 92 9.35 4.52 11.94
C ALA A 92 10.78 4.67 12.48
N LEU A 93 11.23 3.78 13.35
CA LEU A 93 12.59 3.79 13.89
C LEU A 93 13.63 3.42 12.82
N GLU A 94 13.32 2.49 11.93
CA GLU A 94 14.17 2.13 10.79
C GLU A 94 14.31 3.30 9.82
N LEU A 95 13.20 3.97 9.47
CA LEU A 95 13.22 5.18 8.65
C LEU A 95 14.01 6.32 9.28
N TRP A 96 13.82 6.55 10.59
CA TRP A 96 14.58 7.54 11.33
C TRP A 96 16.08 7.31 11.22
N ASN A 97 16.51 6.07 11.44
CA ASN A 97 17.92 5.69 11.37
C ASN A 97 18.47 5.81 9.94
N ASP A 98 17.67 5.42 8.93
CA ASP A 98 18.05 5.57 7.53
C ASP A 98 18.27 7.04 7.17
N PHE A 99 17.32 7.93 7.48
CA PHE A 99 17.48 9.37 7.21
C PHE A 99 18.63 10.01 7.98
N GLN A 100 18.93 9.53 9.18
CA GLN A 100 20.09 9.99 9.93
C GLN A 100 21.41 9.58 9.26
N SER A 101 21.45 8.41 8.62
CA SER A 101 22.64 7.91 7.90
C SER A 101 22.76 8.39 6.45
N ASN A 102 21.63 8.69 5.80
CA ASN A 102 21.51 9.09 4.40
C ASN A 102 20.65 10.34 4.29
N SER A 103 21.28 11.52 4.37
CA SER A 103 20.57 12.81 4.38
C SER A 103 20.16 13.31 2.98
N SER A 104 20.61 12.67 1.90
CA SER A 104 20.31 13.10 0.53
C SER A 104 19.80 11.92 -0.31
N PRO A 105 18.56 11.98 -0.82
CA PRO A 105 18.10 11.03 -1.83
C PRO A 105 18.91 11.24 -3.12
N SER A 106 19.33 10.14 -3.76
CA SER A 106 19.83 10.19 -5.14
C SER A 106 18.61 10.11 -6.07
N PHE A 107 18.44 11.11 -6.92
CA PHE A 107 17.45 11.07 -8.01
C PHE A 107 18.11 10.89 -9.38
N ASP A 108 19.43 10.68 -9.39
CA ASP A 108 20.28 10.84 -10.57
C ASP A 108 20.16 9.67 -11.57
N SER A 109 19.55 8.56 -11.17
CA SER A 109 19.31 7.40 -12.02
C SER A 109 17.87 6.94 -11.96
N SER A 110 17.08 7.30 -12.96
CA SER A 110 15.72 6.82 -13.13
C SER A 110 15.49 6.37 -14.56
N PRO A 111 14.88 5.20 -14.80
CA PRO A 111 14.62 4.74 -16.16
C PRO A 111 13.56 5.62 -16.84
N ASP A 112 13.62 5.64 -18.16
CA ASP A 112 12.52 6.13 -19.00
C ASP A 112 11.23 5.37 -18.69
N LEU A 113 10.13 6.12 -18.53
CA LEU A 113 8.82 5.64 -18.10
C LEU A 113 8.25 4.64 -19.08
N MET A 114 8.29 4.95 -20.38
CA MET A 114 7.69 4.10 -21.40
C MET A 114 8.46 2.78 -21.53
N THR A 115 9.79 2.85 -21.46
CA THR A 115 10.65 1.66 -21.39
C THR A 115 10.31 0.82 -20.17
N PHE A 116 10.23 1.44 -18.99
CA PHE A 116 9.87 0.76 -17.75
C PHE A 116 8.47 0.13 -17.80
N LEU A 117 7.48 0.83 -18.34
CA LEU A 117 6.10 0.38 -18.43
C LEU A 117 5.95 -0.82 -19.39
N ASN A 118 6.70 -0.82 -20.49
CA ASN A 118 6.79 -1.95 -21.41
C ASN A 118 7.41 -3.18 -20.73
N ASP A 119 8.49 -3.00 -19.97
CA ASP A 119 9.13 -4.07 -19.22
C ASP A 119 8.21 -4.62 -18.12
N LEU A 120 7.55 -3.75 -17.36
CA LEU A 120 6.55 -4.12 -16.35
C LEU A 120 5.40 -4.94 -16.96
N SER A 121 4.90 -4.51 -18.11
CA SER A 121 3.82 -5.22 -18.83
C SER A 121 4.27 -6.58 -19.37
N ARG A 122 5.52 -6.70 -19.83
CA ARG A 122 6.10 -7.99 -20.23
C ARG A 122 6.22 -8.93 -19.03
N MET A 123 6.71 -8.43 -17.90
CA MET A 123 6.86 -9.21 -16.67
C MET A 123 5.52 -9.68 -16.10
N ASP A 124 4.51 -8.80 -16.06
CA ASP A 124 3.14 -9.14 -15.66
C ASP A 124 2.59 -10.33 -16.47
N ARG A 125 2.76 -10.30 -17.81
CA ARG A 125 2.36 -11.41 -18.68
C ARG A 125 3.14 -12.69 -18.39
N GLN A 126 4.44 -12.61 -18.11
CA GLN A 126 5.23 -13.80 -17.80
C GLN A 126 4.81 -14.42 -16.47
N ILE A 127 4.60 -13.62 -15.43
CA ILE A 127 4.13 -14.07 -14.11
C ILE A 127 2.75 -14.74 -14.23
N LYS A 128 1.80 -14.12 -14.94
CA LYS A 128 0.46 -14.68 -15.18
C LYS A 128 0.47 -16.01 -15.92
N ASN A 129 1.43 -16.20 -16.84
CA ASN A 129 1.57 -17.43 -17.61
C ASN A 129 2.56 -18.43 -16.98
N ALA A 130 2.99 -18.21 -15.73
CA ALA A 130 4.00 -19.03 -15.05
C ALA A 130 5.31 -19.22 -15.83
N ILE A 131 5.68 -18.22 -16.65
CA ILE A 131 6.93 -18.19 -17.41
C ILE A 131 8.03 -17.59 -16.51
N PRO A 132 9.14 -18.30 -16.25
CA PRO A 132 10.24 -17.77 -15.46
C PRO A 132 10.87 -16.51 -16.09
N LEU A 133 11.20 -15.53 -15.27
CA LEU A 133 12.00 -14.37 -15.67
C LEU A 133 13.47 -14.76 -15.76
N THR A 134 14.22 -14.23 -16.73
CA THR A 134 15.68 -14.45 -16.76
C THR A 134 16.37 -13.70 -15.60
N ILE A 135 17.57 -14.14 -15.23
CA ILE A 135 18.34 -13.55 -14.13
C ILE A 135 18.64 -12.07 -14.41
N GLU A 136 19.02 -11.75 -15.64
CA GLU A 136 19.36 -10.39 -16.07
C GLU A 136 18.15 -9.46 -16.05
N GLN A 137 17.02 -9.93 -16.58
CA GLN A 137 15.75 -9.19 -16.58
C GLN A 137 15.31 -8.88 -15.15
N LYS A 138 15.34 -9.89 -14.27
CA LYS A 138 15.00 -9.72 -12.86
C LYS A 138 15.95 -8.73 -12.18
N SER A 139 17.24 -8.82 -12.45
CA SER A 139 18.25 -8.01 -11.75
C SER A 139 18.17 -6.52 -12.09
N SER A 140 18.08 -6.17 -13.39
CA SER A 140 17.98 -4.76 -13.82
C SER A 140 16.66 -4.12 -13.37
N PHE A 141 15.54 -4.82 -13.54
CA PHE A 141 14.23 -4.29 -13.17
C PHE A 141 14.07 -4.12 -11.66
N VAL A 142 14.53 -5.10 -10.87
CA VAL A 142 14.54 -5.02 -9.40
C VAL A 142 15.41 -3.87 -8.91
N LEU A 143 16.51 -3.56 -9.60
CA LEU A 143 17.34 -2.41 -9.25
C LEU A 143 16.57 -1.09 -9.40
N HIS A 144 15.90 -0.88 -10.54
CA HIS A 144 15.08 0.32 -10.76
C HIS A 144 13.94 0.46 -9.74
N LEU A 145 13.25 -0.65 -9.42
CA LEU A 145 12.21 -0.65 -8.39
C LEU A 145 12.75 -0.34 -6.99
N LYS A 146 13.92 -0.88 -6.62
CA LYS A 146 14.56 -0.59 -5.33
C LYS A 146 14.94 0.88 -5.21
N GLU A 147 15.44 1.47 -6.30
CA GLU A 147 15.78 2.88 -6.33
C GLU A 147 14.52 3.77 -6.24
N LEU A 148 13.50 3.48 -7.04
CA LEU A 148 12.21 4.18 -6.94
C LEU A 148 11.60 4.05 -5.54
N LYS A 149 11.68 2.86 -4.93
CA LYS A 149 11.23 2.64 -3.55
C LYS A 149 11.97 3.57 -2.59
N LYS A 150 13.30 3.68 -2.68
CA LYS A 150 14.07 4.59 -1.83
C LYS A 150 13.65 6.06 -2.05
N GLN A 151 13.49 6.46 -3.31
CA GLN A 151 13.09 7.82 -3.67
C GLN A 151 11.69 8.18 -3.13
N LEU A 152 10.70 7.28 -3.28
CA LEU A 152 9.35 7.46 -2.72
C LEU A 152 9.35 7.46 -1.20
N GLN A 153 10.21 6.68 -0.54
CA GLN A 153 10.37 6.71 0.91
C GLN A 153 10.80 8.10 1.40
N HIS A 154 11.78 8.70 0.71
CA HIS A 154 12.21 10.07 0.98
C HIS A 154 11.08 11.07 0.69
N ALA A 155 10.43 10.98 -0.46
CA ALA A 155 9.31 11.86 -0.82
C ALA A 155 8.15 11.80 0.20
N ALA A 156 7.89 10.62 0.78
CA ALA A 156 6.85 10.42 1.77
C ALA A 156 7.19 11.00 3.15
N TRP A 157 8.43 10.84 3.64
CA TRP A 157 8.72 10.99 5.07
C TRP A 157 9.84 11.97 5.42
N PHE A 158 10.68 12.37 4.46
CA PHE A 158 11.87 13.15 4.76
C PHE A 158 11.56 14.56 5.28
N ASP A 159 10.55 15.23 4.73
CA ASP A 159 10.14 16.55 5.22
C ASP A 159 9.55 16.49 6.64
N ILE A 160 8.81 15.41 6.97
CA ILE A 160 8.31 15.17 8.33
C ILE A 160 9.50 14.97 9.28
N TYR A 161 10.48 14.16 8.89
CA TYR A 161 11.72 13.95 9.65
C TYR A 161 12.48 15.27 9.89
N ARG A 162 12.68 16.08 8.84
CA ARG A 162 13.36 17.38 8.96
C ARG A 162 12.59 18.35 9.85
N SER A 163 11.27 18.41 9.69
CA SER A 163 10.42 19.28 10.49
C SER A 163 10.49 18.91 11.97
N THR A 164 10.38 17.62 12.32
CA THR A 164 10.46 17.20 13.74
C THR A 164 11.82 17.48 14.35
N LEU A 165 12.91 17.36 13.58
CA LEU A 165 14.25 17.76 14.03
C LEU A 165 14.34 19.26 14.31
N GLN A 166 13.77 20.10 13.44
CA GLN A 166 13.82 21.56 13.59
C GLN A 166 12.97 22.07 14.76
N THR A 167 11.81 21.47 15.00
CA THR A 167 10.85 21.95 16.01
C THR A 167 11.07 21.36 17.41
N SER A 168 11.96 20.38 17.56
CA SER A 168 12.18 19.70 18.84
C SER A 168 13.43 20.20 19.55
N PRO A 169 13.42 20.31 20.89
CA PRO A 169 14.57 20.76 21.68
C PRO A 169 15.68 19.70 21.81
N SER A 170 15.46 18.45 21.37
CA SER A 170 16.48 17.40 21.35
C SER A 170 16.18 16.33 20.30
N VAL A 171 17.22 15.62 19.85
CA VAL A 171 17.13 14.48 18.91
C VAL A 171 16.18 13.40 19.44
N ASN A 172 16.22 13.10 20.73
CA ASN A 172 15.35 12.10 21.34
C ASN A 172 13.86 12.52 21.30
N GLN A 173 13.56 13.81 21.46
CA GLN A 173 12.19 14.31 21.34
C GLN A 173 11.74 14.34 19.88
N ALA A 174 12.61 14.77 18.95
CA ALA A 174 12.34 14.72 17.51
C ALA A 174 12.00 13.31 17.04
N LYS A 175 12.76 12.32 17.52
CA LYS A 175 12.54 10.90 17.23
C LYS A 175 11.17 10.42 17.73
N LYS A 176 10.81 10.74 18.98
CA LYS A 176 9.47 10.42 19.53
C LYS A 176 8.35 11.08 18.74
N GLN A 177 8.52 12.35 18.35
CA GLN A 177 7.54 13.08 17.56
C GLN A 177 7.38 12.48 16.16
N PHE A 178 8.49 12.12 15.50
CA PHE A 178 8.49 11.45 14.20
C PHE A 178 7.73 10.13 14.25
N VAL A 179 8.06 9.27 15.22
CA VAL A 179 7.37 7.98 15.43
C VAL A 179 5.87 8.17 15.67
N GLY A 180 5.49 9.18 16.47
CA GLY A 180 4.09 9.51 16.72
C GLY A 180 3.34 9.97 15.47
N LEU A 181 3.95 10.83 14.65
CA LEU A 181 3.38 11.30 13.39
C LEU A 181 3.27 10.17 12.36
N PHE A 182 4.32 9.36 12.21
CA PHE A 182 4.32 8.20 11.34
C PHE A 182 3.18 7.25 11.70
N THR A 183 3.10 6.85 12.97
CA THR A 183 2.06 5.93 13.46
C THR A 183 0.66 6.51 13.20
N LYS A 184 0.44 7.80 13.49
CA LYS A 184 -0.85 8.45 13.26
C LYS A 184 -1.25 8.44 11.79
N ILE A 185 -0.33 8.82 10.91
CA ILE A 185 -0.57 8.91 9.47
C ILE A 185 -0.82 7.50 8.90
N ARG A 186 0.02 6.51 9.22
CA ARG A 186 -0.13 5.13 8.71
C ARG A 186 -1.42 4.48 9.19
N LYS A 187 -1.83 4.70 10.45
CA LYS A 187 -3.14 4.25 10.96
C LYS A 187 -4.29 4.83 10.14
N GLN A 188 -4.26 6.12 9.83
CA GLN A 188 -5.31 6.77 9.06
C GLN A 188 -5.35 6.27 7.61
N THR A 189 -4.19 6.09 6.97
CA THR A 189 -4.10 5.54 5.62
C THR A 189 -4.72 4.14 5.55
N ILE A 190 -4.33 3.23 6.45
CA ILE A 190 -4.87 1.87 6.49
C ILE A 190 -6.36 1.88 6.87
N GLU A 191 -6.81 2.82 7.71
CA GLU A 191 -8.23 2.97 8.01
C GLU A 191 -9.06 3.30 6.75
N PHE A 192 -8.57 4.12 5.82
CA PHE A 192 -9.22 4.35 4.53
C PHE A 192 -9.21 3.12 3.63
N HIS A 193 -8.12 2.35 3.63
CA HIS A 193 -8.02 1.07 2.92
C HIS A 193 -9.13 0.11 3.37
N GLU A 194 -9.19 -0.15 4.68
CA GLU A 194 -10.15 -1.06 5.29
C GLU A 194 -11.60 -0.57 5.17
N ALA A 195 -11.83 0.74 5.28
CA ALA A 195 -13.16 1.32 5.05
C ALA A 195 -13.63 1.13 3.61
N SER A 196 -12.72 1.10 2.63
CA SER A 196 -13.06 0.77 1.24
C SER A 196 -13.48 -0.69 1.08
N HIS A 197 -12.81 -1.64 1.76
CA HIS A 197 -13.25 -3.03 1.77
C HIS A 197 -14.64 -3.19 2.37
N LEU A 198 -14.94 -2.48 3.45
CA LEU A 198 -16.29 -2.43 4.02
C LEU A 198 -17.32 -1.89 3.04
N LEU A 199 -16.99 -0.81 2.33
CA LEU A 199 -17.89 -0.23 1.33
C LEU A 199 -18.23 -1.23 0.23
N ASP A 200 -17.23 -1.92 -0.34
CA ASP A 200 -17.48 -2.95 -1.35
C ASP A 200 -18.32 -4.12 -0.80
N GLU A 201 -18.06 -4.54 0.45
CA GLU A 201 -18.84 -5.59 1.11
C GLU A 201 -20.33 -5.18 1.29
N ILE A 202 -20.57 -3.94 1.69
CA ILE A 202 -21.92 -3.37 1.84
C ILE A 202 -22.63 -3.29 0.47
N GLN A 203 -21.90 -2.91 -0.58
CA GLN A 203 -22.44 -2.73 -1.94
C GLN A 203 -22.63 -4.04 -2.72
N LYS A 204 -22.07 -5.16 -2.25
CA LYS A 204 -22.23 -6.53 -2.82
C LYS A 204 -22.09 -6.59 -4.34
N ASN A 205 -20.86 -6.50 -4.86
CA ASN A 205 -20.60 -6.75 -6.27
C ASN A 205 -20.69 -8.25 -6.61
N LYS A 206 -21.46 -8.59 -7.66
CA LYS A 206 -21.62 -9.95 -8.20
C LYS A 206 -20.46 -10.32 -9.14
N SER A 207 -19.23 -10.34 -8.66
CA SER A 207 -18.07 -10.82 -9.44
C SER A 207 -17.62 -12.21 -8.99
N THR A 208 -16.82 -12.86 -9.84
CA THR A 208 -16.09 -14.08 -9.45
C THR A 208 -15.18 -13.76 -8.27
N LYS A 209 -14.89 -14.74 -7.40
CA LYS A 209 -14.11 -14.51 -6.17
C LYS A 209 -12.78 -13.78 -6.42
N GLU A 210 -12.02 -14.22 -7.42
CA GLU A 210 -10.73 -13.62 -7.78
C GLU A 210 -10.88 -12.22 -8.41
N GLY A 211 -11.87 -12.03 -9.29
CA GLY A 211 -12.18 -10.71 -9.86
C GLY A 211 -12.65 -9.71 -8.80
N TYR A 212 -13.42 -10.18 -7.82
CA TYR A 212 -13.83 -9.39 -6.66
C TYR A 212 -12.63 -9.00 -5.79
N GLU A 213 -11.75 -9.95 -5.47
CA GLU A 213 -10.54 -9.70 -4.69
C GLU A 213 -9.64 -8.66 -5.37
N ASN A 214 -9.39 -8.78 -6.68
CA ASN A 214 -8.64 -7.76 -7.41
C ASN A 214 -9.33 -6.39 -7.37
N GLU A 215 -10.62 -6.32 -7.72
CA GLU A 215 -11.35 -5.04 -7.76
C GLU A 215 -11.38 -4.34 -6.41
N THR A 216 -11.59 -5.08 -5.31
CA THR A 216 -11.64 -4.48 -3.97
C THR A 216 -10.27 -4.02 -3.48
N GLU A 217 -9.20 -4.77 -3.76
CA GLU A 217 -7.83 -4.38 -3.40
C GLU A 217 -7.36 -3.14 -4.16
N VAL A 218 -7.71 -3.03 -5.44
CA VAL A 218 -7.41 -1.84 -6.24
C VAL A 218 -8.19 -0.64 -5.70
N LYS A 219 -9.49 -0.76 -5.42
CA LYS A 219 -10.28 0.34 -4.84
C LYS A 219 -9.79 0.75 -3.46
N ALA A 220 -9.37 -0.21 -2.62
CA ALA A 220 -8.81 0.07 -1.31
C ALA A 220 -7.52 0.88 -1.42
N PHE A 221 -6.61 0.49 -2.31
CA PHE A 221 -5.42 1.27 -2.64
C PHE A 221 -5.73 2.68 -3.17
N LEU A 222 -6.70 2.82 -4.09
CA LEU A 222 -7.12 4.14 -4.58
C LEU A 222 -7.69 5.03 -3.46
N SER A 223 -8.38 4.43 -2.48
CA SER A 223 -8.91 5.13 -1.31
C SER A 223 -7.80 5.69 -0.42
N GLU A 224 -6.71 4.92 -0.23
CA GLU A 224 -5.52 5.42 0.46
C GLU A 224 -4.90 6.61 -0.28
N LEU A 225 -4.76 6.52 -1.60
CA LEU A 225 -4.17 7.59 -2.41
C LEU A 225 -5.01 8.88 -2.38
N ALA A 226 -6.34 8.75 -2.49
CA ALA A 226 -7.24 9.89 -2.58
C ALA A 226 -7.51 10.57 -1.23
N HIS A 227 -7.55 9.79 -0.16
CA HIS A 227 -8.02 10.24 1.15
C HIS A 227 -6.97 10.16 2.27
N GLY A 228 -5.91 9.38 2.08
CA GLY A 228 -4.81 9.25 3.03
C GLY A 228 -4.00 10.54 3.20
N SER A 229 -3.41 10.70 4.38
CA SER A 229 -2.66 11.91 4.73
C SER A 229 -1.29 12.00 4.05
N ASN A 230 -0.77 10.89 3.52
CA ASN A 230 0.53 10.80 2.87
C ASN A 230 0.49 9.85 1.65
N PRO A 231 0.01 10.32 0.47
CA PRO A 231 -0.16 9.45 -0.70
C PRO A 231 1.15 8.86 -1.25
N HIS A 232 2.29 9.53 -1.08
CA HIS A 232 3.59 8.96 -1.49
C HIS A 232 3.96 7.71 -0.70
N ASP A 233 3.46 7.57 0.53
CA ASP A 233 3.62 6.37 1.33
C ASP A 233 2.88 5.18 0.72
N SER A 234 1.66 5.39 0.22
CA SER A 234 0.91 4.37 -0.52
C SER A 234 1.57 4.02 -1.85
N LEU A 235 2.12 5.00 -2.57
CA LEU A 235 2.93 4.72 -3.78
C LEU A 235 4.19 3.92 -3.42
N TRP A 236 4.84 4.21 -2.30
CA TRP A 236 5.97 3.42 -1.78
C TRP A 236 5.56 1.98 -1.46
N GLN A 237 4.41 1.78 -0.79
CA GLN A 237 3.87 0.46 -0.46
C GLN A 237 3.56 -0.34 -1.73
N MET A 238 2.99 0.30 -2.75
CA MET A 238 2.76 -0.31 -4.08
C MET A 238 4.07 -0.82 -4.70
N VAL A 239 5.13 -0.01 -4.73
CA VAL A 239 6.43 -0.44 -5.27
C VAL A 239 7.04 -1.57 -4.45
N ALA A 240 6.89 -1.53 -3.12
CA ALA A 240 7.31 -2.63 -2.25
C ALA A 240 6.55 -3.93 -2.56
N GLY A 241 5.25 -3.86 -2.83
CA GLY A 241 4.42 -5.00 -3.24
C GLY A 241 4.82 -5.56 -4.61
N VAL A 242 5.14 -4.71 -5.58
CA VAL A 242 5.66 -5.15 -6.90
C VAL A 242 6.94 -5.98 -6.74
N LEU A 243 7.87 -5.50 -5.91
CA LEU A 243 9.11 -6.24 -5.61
C LEU A 243 8.82 -7.62 -5.01
N ASP A 244 7.86 -7.72 -4.10
CA ASP A 244 7.47 -8.99 -3.45
C ASP A 244 6.81 -9.97 -4.43
N GLU A 245 5.92 -9.48 -5.30
CA GLU A 245 5.29 -10.28 -6.36
C GLU A 245 6.32 -10.86 -7.34
N ILE A 246 7.34 -10.07 -7.71
CA ILE A 246 8.46 -10.51 -8.56
C ILE A 246 9.36 -11.51 -7.81
N GLU A 247 9.61 -11.31 -6.52
CA GLU A 247 10.42 -12.23 -5.72
C GLU A 247 9.74 -13.60 -5.60
N LYS A 248 8.43 -13.60 -5.31
CA LYS A 248 7.61 -14.80 -5.13
C LYS A 248 7.12 -15.43 -6.42
N GLY A 249 7.14 -14.71 -7.55
CA GLY A 249 6.68 -15.20 -8.86
C GLY A 249 5.17 -15.43 -8.93
N ARG A 250 4.38 -14.70 -8.14
CA ARG A 250 2.91 -14.81 -8.10
C ARG A 250 2.30 -13.48 -7.68
N ASN A 251 1.04 -13.27 -8.08
CA ASN A 251 0.25 -12.14 -7.60
C ASN A 251 -0.07 -12.33 -6.11
N VAL A 252 0.11 -11.27 -5.34
CA VAL A 252 -0.11 -11.28 -3.90
C VAL A 252 -1.12 -10.21 -3.51
N ASP A 253 -0.87 -8.97 -3.95
CA ASP A 253 -1.68 -7.80 -3.60
C ASP A 253 -2.10 -7.00 -4.85
N TYR A 254 -1.96 -7.61 -6.04
CA TYR A 254 -2.20 -6.99 -7.34
C TYR A 254 -1.36 -5.72 -7.55
N SER A 255 -0.16 -5.69 -6.96
CA SER A 255 0.69 -4.49 -6.91
C SER A 255 1.25 -4.11 -8.29
N ILE A 256 1.57 -5.11 -9.12
CA ILE A 256 1.94 -4.89 -10.53
C ILE A 256 0.80 -4.19 -11.29
N GLN A 257 -0.45 -4.60 -11.07
CA GLN A 257 -1.61 -3.98 -11.69
C GLN A 257 -1.82 -2.55 -11.20
N LYS A 258 -1.81 -2.34 -9.88
CA LYS A 258 -1.88 -1.00 -9.25
C LYS A 258 -0.83 -0.05 -9.83
N MET A 259 0.42 -0.52 -9.98
CA MET A 259 1.50 0.29 -10.57
C MET A 259 1.22 0.64 -12.03
N LYS A 260 0.81 -0.32 -12.85
CA LYS A 260 0.46 -0.05 -14.25
C LYS A 260 -0.65 0.99 -14.36
N ASP A 261 -1.71 0.86 -13.57
CA ASP A 261 -2.85 1.78 -13.60
C ASP A 261 -2.44 3.21 -13.23
N ILE A 262 -1.61 3.38 -12.19
CA ILE A 262 -1.06 4.69 -11.82
C ILE A 262 -0.19 5.27 -12.94
N LEU A 263 0.71 4.47 -13.50
CA LEU A 263 1.61 4.93 -14.57
C LEU A 263 0.81 5.35 -15.82
N TYR A 264 -0.17 4.55 -16.26
CA TYR A 264 -1.02 4.92 -17.39
C TYR A 264 -1.86 6.18 -17.11
N ALA A 265 -2.51 6.27 -15.96
CA ALA A 265 -3.30 7.44 -15.60
C ALA A 265 -2.45 8.71 -15.51
N SER A 266 -1.23 8.60 -15.00
CA SER A 266 -0.31 9.74 -14.87
C SER A 266 0.12 10.36 -16.20
N GLN A 267 0.09 9.61 -17.30
CA GLN A 267 0.43 10.13 -18.64
C GLN A 267 -0.58 11.17 -19.13
N SER A 268 -1.81 11.17 -18.57
CA SER A 268 -2.82 12.19 -18.87
C SER A 268 -2.55 13.53 -18.19
N LEU A 269 -1.60 13.59 -17.25
CA LEU A 269 -1.26 14.83 -16.54
C LEU A 269 -0.37 15.73 -17.40
N PRO A 270 -0.74 17.01 -17.63
CA PRO A 270 0.02 17.94 -18.48
C PRO A 270 1.49 18.14 -18.11
N ARG A 271 1.86 17.85 -16.86
CA ARG A 271 3.22 18.00 -16.32
C ARG A 271 4.13 16.79 -16.57
N VAL A 272 3.55 15.61 -16.80
CA VAL A 272 4.30 14.35 -17.03
C VAL A 272 4.81 14.28 -18.47
N ALA A 273 4.11 14.89 -19.43
CA ALA A 273 4.38 14.85 -20.87
C ALA A 273 5.71 15.51 -21.35
N LYS A 274 6.64 15.87 -20.46
CA LYS A 274 7.90 16.56 -20.81
C LYS A 274 9.11 15.91 -20.13
N GLY A 275 9.48 14.69 -20.54
CA GLY A 275 10.74 14.02 -20.14
C GLY A 275 10.54 12.97 -19.05
N GLU A 276 9.89 11.88 -19.43
CA GLU A 276 9.19 10.91 -18.58
C GLU A 276 10.13 9.96 -17.82
N MET A 277 10.85 10.43 -16.80
CA MET A 277 11.58 9.51 -15.91
C MET A 277 10.64 8.94 -14.85
N LEU A 278 10.74 7.64 -14.55
CA LEU A 278 9.90 6.94 -13.56
C LEU A 278 9.84 7.65 -12.18
N CYS A 279 10.90 8.37 -11.80
CA CYS A 279 10.97 9.13 -10.55
C CYS A 279 10.00 10.30 -10.49
N PHE A 280 9.29 10.66 -11.59
CA PHE A 280 8.24 11.67 -11.59
C PHE A 280 7.19 11.42 -10.50
N LEU A 281 6.94 10.15 -10.14
CA LEU A 281 6.04 9.75 -9.06
C LEU A 281 6.38 10.39 -7.71
N CYS A 282 7.65 10.73 -7.48
CA CYS A 282 8.11 11.39 -6.25
C CYS A 282 7.77 12.89 -6.19
N TYR A 283 7.38 13.47 -7.32
CA TYR A 283 7.08 14.90 -7.46
C TYR A 283 5.59 15.18 -7.63
N LEU A 284 4.75 14.14 -7.60
CA LEU A 284 3.30 14.31 -7.68
C LEU A 284 2.80 15.05 -6.44
N SER A 285 2.07 16.15 -6.64
CA SER A 285 1.41 16.80 -5.51
C SER A 285 0.28 15.91 -4.97
N LYS A 286 -0.17 16.15 -3.74
CA LYS A 286 -1.37 15.50 -3.19
C LYS A 286 -2.60 15.68 -4.09
N LYS A 287 -2.68 16.81 -4.79
CA LYS A 287 -3.75 17.09 -5.76
C LYS A 287 -3.62 16.17 -6.98
N ASP A 288 -2.43 16.05 -7.55
CA ASP A 288 -2.19 15.20 -8.72
C ASP A 288 -2.51 13.73 -8.41
N VAL A 289 -2.06 13.22 -7.25
CA VAL A 289 -2.35 11.84 -6.83
C VAL A 289 -3.85 11.61 -6.63
N LYS A 290 -4.55 12.59 -6.04
CA LYS A 290 -6.00 12.51 -5.86
C LYS A 290 -6.75 12.53 -7.20
N GLU A 291 -6.31 13.34 -8.16
CA GLU A 291 -6.88 13.38 -9.51
C GLU A 291 -6.69 12.05 -10.25
N ILE A 292 -5.49 11.46 -10.16
CA ILE A 292 -5.20 10.10 -10.67
C ILE A 292 -6.14 9.08 -10.01
N ALA A 293 -6.24 9.09 -8.68
CA ALA A 293 -7.05 8.13 -7.95
C ALA A 293 -8.54 8.25 -8.30
N LEU A 294 -9.05 9.48 -8.43
CA LEU A 294 -10.43 9.73 -8.85
C LEU A 294 -10.68 9.27 -10.29
N PHE A 295 -9.75 9.56 -11.20
CA PHE A 295 -9.84 9.11 -12.60
C PHE A 295 -9.93 7.58 -12.68
N LEU A 296 -9.05 6.87 -11.97
CA LEU A 296 -9.01 5.41 -11.92
C LEU A 296 -10.24 4.81 -11.22
N TYR A 297 -10.76 5.46 -10.18
CA TYR A 297 -11.94 4.99 -9.46
C TYR A 297 -13.24 5.14 -10.28
N THR A 298 -13.35 6.22 -11.06
CA THR A 298 -14.58 6.56 -11.80
C THR A 298 -14.62 6.09 -13.25
N SER A 299 -13.46 5.80 -13.86
CA SER A 299 -13.39 5.39 -15.27
C SER A 299 -13.52 3.86 -15.41
N PRO A 300 -14.56 3.35 -16.10
CA PRO A 300 -14.67 1.92 -16.39
C PRO A 300 -13.58 1.37 -17.34
N MET A 301 -12.72 2.25 -17.90
CA MET A 301 -11.78 1.92 -18.99
C MET A 301 -10.62 0.99 -18.60
N ALA A 302 -10.36 0.73 -17.31
CA ALA A 302 -9.36 -0.26 -16.91
C ALA A 302 -9.81 -1.73 -17.14
N LYS A 303 -11.11 -1.98 -17.39
CA LYS A 303 -11.63 -3.36 -17.60
C LYS A 303 -11.41 -3.92 -19.01
N ASN A 304 -11.11 -3.10 -20.02
CA ASN A 304 -11.07 -3.51 -21.44
C ASN A 304 -9.68 -3.54 -22.11
N GLN A 305 -8.60 -3.15 -21.44
CA GLN A 305 -7.24 -3.30 -22.01
C GLN A 305 -6.65 -4.71 -21.85
N GLN A 306 -7.40 -5.67 -21.27
CA GLN A 306 -7.00 -7.08 -21.22
C GLN A 306 -7.34 -7.87 -22.50
N THR A 307 -8.06 -7.30 -23.48
CA THR A 307 -8.46 -7.99 -24.73
C THR A 307 -8.07 -7.27 -26.03
N GLY A 308 -7.32 -6.17 -25.96
CA GLY A 308 -6.92 -5.39 -27.14
C GLY A 308 -5.69 -5.93 -27.85
N ILE A 309 -5.92 -6.81 -28.81
CA ILE A 309 -5.04 -7.10 -29.94
C ILE A 309 -4.55 -5.75 -30.52
N LEU A 310 -3.23 -5.53 -30.50
CA LEU A 310 -2.59 -4.56 -31.40
C LEU A 310 -2.76 -5.12 -32.81
N GLN A 311 -3.80 -4.69 -33.53
CA GLN A 311 -3.76 -4.69 -34.98
C GLN A 311 -2.96 -3.45 -35.40
N ILE A 312 -1.69 -3.68 -35.70
CA ILE A 312 -1.01 -3.00 -36.82
C ILE A 312 -0.87 -4.06 -37.91
#